data_AF-A0A961G815-F1
#
_entry.id   AF-A0A961G815-F1
#
_cell.length_a   1.000
_cell.length_b   1.000
_cell.length_c   1.000
_cell.angle_alpha   90.00
_cell.angle_beta   90.00
_cell.angle_gamma   90.00
#
_symmetry.space_group_name_H-M   'P 1'
#
loop_
_entity.id
_entity.type
_entity.pdbx_description
1 polymer ?
#
loop_
_entity_poly.entity_id
_entity_poly.type
_entity_poly.pdbx_seq_one_letter_code
_entity_poly.pdbx_strand_id
1 'polypeptide(L)'
;RRGRNTLTAVIVGLIALGIAVPLLAGWDHDRIYYGTDSRAPELLLGALLAVALHHRRFTARLATRGPVQTTAAALGVAAIAVMAVAWATVGQQSSWLYDGGFAAYAVVSVALITAAIVPIGPVRRVLAVRPLVYVGTISYGIYVYHWPIFLFVDRLWPSLADAPAFAVKLAVTVPLAVASHRFLEHPIRHGSRIAGRRPWTVAPVPMVAVAAGALAVTLTAPPPIIVFDHARQELGAATDDLRATPPPSVDPAAQTPPRPRVALFGDSTAMLTAYGLNSSLTASGEADFVGGWTQLGCGISRYGERRDGKFQGPVSEECNAWDQSWQHELDEGQPNVAVVQVGPWEVVDRKLPGDAMWRAIGDPVYDDYLRGEMLNAVDLLSADGAVVVWLSMPNMGAPPGEDPYEFRGNGADPQRRERFNELLAEVEELRPDTMRVVDLGAWLDASGEDQRLRPDGVHFGPDEAREVSDRWLVDEILAAYTDVWTSRRSDGPTDSTDGTDATAVPTAAGPHRVLVVGDSSALGFALALHDLGERDGTWSVGNISRLGCGIGRGGRRLHGDTEQDIPPDCEPFDTEVPRVLDEVRPDVVLVSTGFWDVTDR
;
A
#
# COMPACT_ATOMS: atom_id res chain seq x y z
N ARG A 1 -27.56 27.20 -43.68
CA ARG A 1 -27.65 25.71 -43.81
C ARG A 1 -26.28 25.07 -44.01
N ARG A 2 -25.46 25.50 -44.99
CA ARG A 2 -24.08 24.99 -45.19
C ARG A 2 -23.21 25.02 -43.93
N GLY A 3 -23.00 26.19 -43.31
CA GLY A 3 -22.13 26.29 -42.11
C GLY A 3 -22.57 25.46 -40.90
N ARG A 4 -23.87 25.15 -40.76
CA ARG A 4 -24.37 24.29 -39.67
C ARG A 4 -24.12 22.81 -39.93
N ASN A 5 -24.32 22.35 -41.17
CA ASN A 5 -24.00 20.97 -41.54
C ASN A 5 -22.49 20.73 -41.43
N THR A 6 -21.68 21.73 -41.80
CA THR A 6 -20.23 21.71 -41.56
C THR A 6 -19.91 21.64 -40.08
N LEU A 7 -20.51 22.48 -39.23
CA LEU A 7 -20.30 22.44 -37.78
C LEU A 7 -20.69 21.09 -37.16
N THR A 8 -21.84 20.54 -37.54
CA THR A 8 -22.27 19.20 -37.08
C THR A 8 -21.28 18.12 -37.53
N ALA A 9 -20.83 18.15 -38.79
CA ALA A 9 -19.84 17.20 -39.29
C ALA A 9 -18.49 17.31 -38.57
N VAL A 10 -18.05 18.54 -38.26
CA VAL A 10 -16.83 18.79 -37.47
C VAL A 10 -16.97 18.25 -36.06
N ILE A 11 -18.08 18.54 -35.36
CA ILE A 11 -18.32 18.03 -34.00
C ILE A 11 -18.34 16.50 -33.99
N VAL A 12 -19.05 15.87 -34.93
CA VAL A 12 -19.11 14.40 -35.04
C VAL A 12 -17.73 13.82 -35.37
N GLY A 13 -16.96 14.46 -36.25
CA GLY A 13 -15.60 14.06 -36.57
C GLY A 13 -14.66 14.15 -35.36
N LEU A 14 -14.77 15.21 -34.56
CA LEU A 14 -13.98 15.38 -33.33
C LEU A 14 -14.38 14.39 -32.22
N ILE A 15 -15.67 14.08 -32.08
CA ILE A 15 -16.13 13.01 -31.17
C ILE A 15 -15.53 11.67 -31.61
N ALA A 16 -15.64 11.33 -32.90
CA ALA A 16 -15.12 10.09 -33.44
C ALA A 16 -13.60 10.00 -33.26
N LEU A 17 -12.87 11.11 -33.50
CA LEU A 17 -11.42 11.17 -33.30
C LEU A 17 -11.03 11.02 -31.82
N GLY A 18 -11.73 11.70 -30.92
CA GLY A 18 -11.47 11.64 -29.47
C GLY A 18 -11.76 10.27 -28.85
N ILE A 19 -12.57 9.43 -29.51
CA ILE A 19 -12.80 8.03 -29.12
C ILE A 19 -11.80 7.09 -29.84
N ALA A 20 -11.61 7.27 -31.14
CA ALA A 20 -10.81 6.35 -31.95
C ALA A 20 -9.31 6.47 -31.70
N VAL A 21 -8.77 7.67 -31.46
CA VAL A 21 -7.32 7.85 -31.25
C VAL A 21 -6.84 7.14 -29.99
N PRO A 22 -7.48 7.30 -28.81
CA PRO A 22 -7.08 6.53 -27.62
C PRO A 22 -7.10 5.02 -27.84
N LEU A 23 -8.18 4.51 -28.46
CA LEU A 23 -8.35 3.08 -28.73
C LEU A 23 -7.30 2.52 -29.71
N LEU A 24 -6.94 3.29 -30.74
CA LEU A 24 -5.99 2.84 -31.77
C LEU A 24 -4.53 3.03 -31.35
N ALA A 25 -4.25 4.01 -30.49
CA ALA A 25 -2.91 4.36 -30.07
C ALA A 25 -2.48 3.67 -28.77
N GLY A 26 -3.36 2.90 -28.11
CA GLY A 26 -3.05 2.22 -26.85
C GLY A 26 -2.56 3.20 -25.80
N TRP A 27 -3.32 4.28 -25.56
CA TRP A 27 -2.96 5.23 -24.51
C TRP A 27 -3.24 4.66 -23.14
N ASP A 28 -2.37 4.95 -22.18
CA ASP A 28 -2.60 4.60 -20.78
C ASP A 28 -3.81 5.35 -20.20
N HIS A 29 -4.37 4.81 -19.11
CA HIS A 29 -5.57 5.33 -18.46
C HIS A 29 -5.41 6.78 -17.98
N ASP A 30 -4.23 7.16 -17.50
CA ASP A 30 -3.96 8.50 -16.98
C ASP A 30 -4.00 9.55 -18.11
N ARG A 31 -3.38 9.24 -19.26
CA ARG A 31 -3.40 10.10 -20.44
C ARG A 31 -4.81 10.27 -20.99
N ILE A 32 -5.62 9.21 -20.96
CA ILE A 32 -7.02 9.26 -21.38
C ILE A 32 -7.84 10.11 -20.40
N TYR A 33 -7.60 9.98 -19.10
CA TYR A 33 -8.36 10.68 -18.06
C TYR A 33 -8.03 12.17 -17.97
N TYR A 34 -6.75 12.53 -18.00
CA TYR A 34 -6.29 13.92 -17.90
C TYR A 34 -6.21 14.62 -19.27
N GLY A 35 -6.36 13.88 -20.36
CA GLY A 35 -6.38 14.39 -21.73
C GLY A 35 -7.60 15.23 -22.05
N THR A 36 -7.39 16.50 -22.43
CA THR A 36 -8.50 17.34 -22.91
C THR A 36 -9.09 16.81 -24.23
N ASP A 37 -8.27 16.22 -25.08
CA ASP A 37 -8.62 15.66 -26.38
C ASP A 37 -9.44 14.35 -26.28
N SER A 38 -9.06 13.45 -25.38
CA SER A 38 -9.79 12.21 -25.09
C SER A 38 -11.09 12.43 -24.31
N ARG A 39 -11.18 13.51 -23.52
CA ARG A 39 -12.37 13.93 -22.74
C ARG A 39 -13.23 14.99 -23.43
N ALA A 40 -12.87 15.38 -24.65
CA ALA A 40 -13.66 16.28 -25.47
C ALA A 40 -15.02 15.68 -25.92
N PRO A 41 -15.14 14.37 -26.24
CA PRO A 41 -16.39 13.77 -26.71
C PRO A 41 -17.61 14.07 -25.84
N GLU A 42 -17.46 14.08 -24.52
CA GLU A 42 -18.55 14.30 -23.57
C GLU A 42 -19.12 15.72 -23.69
N LEU A 43 -18.25 16.72 -23.77
CA LEU A 43 -18.63 18.12 -23.99
C LEU A 43 -19.21 18.33 -25.39
N LEU A 44 -18.61 17.67 -26.40
CA LEU A 44 -19.04 17.77 -27.79
C LEU A 44 -20.39 17.09 -28.04
N LEU A 45 -20.73 16.01 -27.33
CA LEU A 45 -22.06 15.39 -27.35
C LEU A 45 -23.12 16.35 -26.80
N GLY A 46 -22.81 17.07 -25.72
CA GLY A 46 -23.65 18.16 -25.22
C GLY A 46 -23.81 19.30 -26.24
N ALA A 47 -22.72 19.70 -26.91
CA ALA A 47 -22.74 20.71 -27.96
C ALA A 47 -23.57 20.25 -29.18
N LEU A 48 -23.50 18.98 -29.55
CA LEU A 48 -24.29 18.38 -30.62
C LEU A 48 -25.78 18.44 -30.30
N LEU A 49 -26.16 18.12 -29.05
CA LEU A 49 -27.54 18.30 -28.58
C LEU A 49 -27.98 19.77 -28.68
N ALA A 50 -27.13 20.72 -28.27
CA ALA A 50 -27.43 22.15 -28.38
C ALA A 50 -27.64 22.60 -29.84
N VAL A 51 -26.80 22.14 -30.78
CA VAL A 51 -26.96 22.40 -32.22
C VAL A 51 -28.26 21.79 -32.75
N ALA A 52 -28.62 20.58 -32.30
CA ALA A 52 -29.88 19.93 -32.65
C ALA A 52 -31.08 20.72 -32.12
N LEU A 53 -31.04 21.19 -30.87
CA LEU A 53 -32.08 22.01 -30.24
C LEU A 53 -32.24 23.38 -30.89
N HIS A 54 -31.21 23.90 -31.56
CA HIS A 54 -31.31 25.11 -32.37
C HIS A 54 -32.07 24.88 -33.71
N HIS A 55 -32.30 23.62 -34.09
CA HIS A 55 -33.06 23.28 -35.28
C HIS A 55 -34.57 23.36 -35.02
N ARG A 56 -35.23 24.44 -35.47
CA ARG A 56 -36.68 24.69 -35.25
C ARG A 56 -37.60 23.48 -35.46
N ARG A 57 -37.33 22.61 -36.46
CA ARG A 57 -38.14 21.39 -36.68
C ARG A 57 -37.94 20.34 -35.59
N PHE A 58 -36.73 20.21 -35.05
CA PHE A 58 -36.41 19.26 -33.98
C PHE A 58 -37.03 19.75 -32.67
N THR A 59 -36.84 21.03 -32.33
CA THR A 59 -37.46 21.68 -31.18
C THR A 59 -38.99 21.59 -31.24
N ALA A 60 -39.60 21.88 -32.39
CA ALA A 60 -41.05 21.77 -32.56
C ALA A 60 -41.55 20.34 -32.35
N ARG A 61 -40.81 19.32 -32.81
CA ARG A 61 -41.18 17.91 -32.59
C ARG A 61 -41.12 17.54 -31.11
N LEU A 62 -40.06 17.91 -30.40
CA LEU A 62 -39.94 17.72 -28.95
C LEU A 62 -41.03 18.47 -28.18
N ALA A 63 -41.47 19.63 -28.67
CA ALA A 63 -42.46 20.47 -28.01
C ALA A 63 -43.92 20.05 -28.27
N THR A 64 -44.25 19.47 -29.44
CA THR A 64 -45.66 19.26 -29.84
C THR A 64 -46.03 17.85 -30.25
N ARG A 65 -45.09 16.93 -30.47
CA ARG A 65 -45.42 15.55 -30.88
C ARG A 65 -45.44 14.59 -29.70
N GLY A 66 -46.64 14.16 -29.33
CA GLY A 66 -46.88 13.21 -28.24
C GLY A 66 -45.96 11.98 -28.24
N PRO A 67 -45.83 11.22 -29.36
CA PRO A 67 -44.96 10.05 -29.39
C PRO A 67 -43.48 10.36 -29.13
N VAL A 68 -42.97 11.49 -29.65
CA VAL A 68 -41.58 11.91 -29.43
C VAL A 68 -41.35 12.27 -27.96
N GLN A 69 -42.33 12.92 -27.34
CA GLN A 69 -42.28 13.29 -25.93
C GLN A 69 -42.31 12.06 -25.02
N THR A 70 -43.18 11.10 -25.30
CA THR A 70 -43.27 9.86 -24.51
C THR A 70 -41.99 9.05 -24.62
N THR A 71 -41.40 8.95 -25.82
CA THR A 71 -40.11 8.28 -26.01
C THR A 71 -38.99 9.00 -25.27
N ALA A 72 -38.88 10.32 -25.38
CA ALA A 72 -37.86 11.09 -24.66
C ALA A 72 -38.01 10.96 -23.13
N ALA A 73 -39.23 11.03 -22.61
CA ALA A 73 -39.49 10.86 -21.18
C ALA A 73 -39.13 9.45 -20.69
N ALA A 74 -39.46 8.40 -21.46
CA ALA A 74 -39.10 7.01 -21.14
C ALA A 74 -37.58 6.79 -21.17
N LEU A 75 -36.90 7.33 -22.19
CA LEU A 75 -35.43 7.27 -22.29
C LEU A 75 -34.75 7.99 -21.12
N GLY A 76 -35.32 9.09 -20.62
CA GLY A 76 -34.79 9.76 -19.43
C GLY A 76 -34.91 8.93 -18.16
N VAL A 77 -36.02 8.21 -17.97
CA VAL A 77 -36.18 7.29 -16.83
C VAL A 77 -35.20 6.13 -16.93
N ALA A 78 -35.07 5.54 -18.13
CA ALA A 78 -34.08 4.51 -18.39
C ALA A 78 -32.64 5.02 -18.16
N ALA A 79 -32.34 6.25 -18.57
CA ALA A 79 -31.03 6.87 -18.34
C ALA A 79 -30.71 7.01 -16.84
N ILE A 80 -31.67 7.45 -16.01
CA ILE A 80 -31.48 7.51 -14.55
C ILE A 80 -31.22 6.10 -13.99
N ALA A 81 -31.98 5.10 -14.42
CA ALA A 81 -31.78 3.72 -13.97
C ALA A 81 -30.39 3.20 -14.35
N VAL A 82 -29.95 3.41 -15.59
CA VAL A 82 -28.61 3.04 -16.07
C VAL A 82 -27.53 3.76 -15.27
N MET A 83 -27.66 5.07 -15.03
CA MET A 83 -26.70 5.83 -14.22
C MET A 83 -26.64 5.33 -12.78
N ALA A 84 -27.78 5.03 -12.16
CA ALA A 84 -27.84 4.50 -10.79
C ALA A 84 -27.20 3.11 -10.69
N VAL A 85 -27.45 2.22 -11.66
CA VAL A 85 -26.81 0.91 -11.74
C VAL A 85 -25.30 1.07 -11.94
N ALA A 86 -24.88 1.96 -12.84
CA ALA A 86 -23.45 2.23 -13.07
C ALA A 86 -22.76 2.72 -11.80
N TRP A 87 -23.35 3.67 -11.07
CA TRP A 87 -22.80 4.15 -9.80
C TRP A 87 -22.68 3.06 -8.72
N ALA A 88 -23.57 2.07 -8.73
CA ALA A 88 -23.56 0.99 -7.75
C ALA A 88 -22.63 -0.19 -8.11
N THR A 89 -22.28 -0.35 -9.40
CA THR A 89 -21.65 -1.60 -9.89
C THR A 89 -20.32 -1.39 -10.62
N VAL A 90 -20.00 -0.17 -11.05
CA VAL A 90 -18.82 0.11 -11.87
C VAL A 90 -17.76 0.80 -11.02
N GLY A 91 -16.60 0.15 -10.86
CA GLY A 91 -15.44 0.73 -10.19
C GLY A 91 -14.81 1.86 -11.02
N GLN A 92 -14.22 2.85 -10.35
CA GLN A 92 -13.64 4.03 -11.00
C GLN A 92 -12.50 3.70 -11.99
N GLN A 93 -11.81 2.58 -11.78
CA GLN A 93 -10.67 2.11 -12.60
C GLN A 93 -11.06 1.04 -13.63
N SER A 94 -12.35 0.90 -13.96
CA SER A 94 -12.80 -0.12 -14.92
C SER A 94 -12.32 0.23 -16.34
N SER A 95 -11.49 -0.61 -16.96
CA SER A 95 -10.86 -0.37 -18.28
C SER A 95 -11.86 0.04 -19.37
N TRP A 96 -13.01 -0.64 -19.44
CA TRP A 96 -14.04 -0.34 -20.44
C TRP A 96 -14.56 1.12 -20.41
N LEU A 97 -14.42 1.84 -19.29
CA LEU A 97 -14.75 3.27 -19.22
C LEU A 97 -13.83 4.09 -20.11
N TYR A 98 -12.54 3.75 -20.13
CA TYR A 98 -11.48 4.41 -20.88
C TYR A 98 -11.54 4.03 -22.37
N ASP A 99 -12.09 2.85 -22.69
CA ASP A 99 -12.38 2.38 -24.05
C ASP A 99 -13.67 2.98 -24.66
N GLY A 100 -13.93 4.26 -24.38
CA GLY A 100 -15.12 4.96 -24.86
C GLY A 100 -16.37 4.78 -24.02
N GLY A 101 -16.32 4.04 -22.91
CA GLY A 101 -17.42 3.95 -21.94
C GLY A 101 -17.82 5.31 -21.36
N PHE A 102 -16.88 6.25 -21.19
CA PHE A 102 -17.20 7.63 -20.81
C PHE A 102 -18.02 8.38 -21.87
N ALA A 103 -17.72 8.19 -23.16
CA ALA A 103 -18.52 8.75 -24.24
C ALA A 103 -19.93 8.12 -24.27
N ALA A 104 -20.03 6.81 -24.02
CA ALA A 104 -21.33 6.13 -23.87
C ALA A 104 -22.13 6.69 -22.68
N TYR A 105 -21.49 6.92 -21.54
CA TYR A 105 -22.09 7.55 -20.37
C TYR A 105 -22.56 8.99 -20.66
N ALA A 106 -21.82 9.74 -21.48
CA ALA A 106 -22.26 11.05 -21.96
C ALA A 106 -23.49 10.98 -22.87
N VAL A 107 -23.64 9.93 -23.70
CA VAL A 107 -24.88 9.70 -24.48
C VAL A 107 -26.08 9.45 -23.56
N VAL A 108 -25.90 8.67 -22.49
CA VAL A 108 -26.93 8.47 -21.46
C VAL A 108 -27.31 9.81 -20.81
N SER A 109 -26.31 10.65 -20.52
CA SER A 109 -26.53 12.00 -20.00
C SER A 109 -27.30 12.91 -20.98
N VAL A 110 -27.02 12.81 -22.29
CA VAL A 110 -27.78 13.53 -23.35
C VAL A 110 -29.24 13.10 -23.38
N ALA A 111 -29.54 11.80 -23.20
CA ALA A 111 -30.90 11.30 -23.12
C ALA A 111 -31.64 11.87 -21.89
N LEU A 112 -30.98 11.92 -20.74
CA LEU A 112 -31.50 12.54 -19.51
C LEU A 112 -31.79 14.03 -19.69
N ILE A 113 -30.87 14.79 -20.27
CA ILE A 113 -31.05 16.21 -20.57
C ILE A 113 -32.23 16.42 -21.53
N THR A 114 -32.35 15.58 -22.57
CA THR A 114 -33.46 15.66 -23.53
C THR A 114 -34.80 15.42 -22.83
N ALA A 115 -34.86 14.46 -21.90
CA ALA A 115 -36.05 14.17 -21.10
C ALA A 115 -36.42 15.30 -20.12
N ALA A 116 -35.44 16.07 -19.63
CA ALA A 116 -35.68 17.23 -18.78
C ALA A 116 -36.29 18.42 -19.55
N ILE A 117 -36.05 18.49 -20.87
CA ILE A 117 -36.52 19.60 -21.72
C ILE A 117 -37.94 19.37 -22.26
N VAL A 118 -38.38 18.12 -22.45
CA VAL A 118 -39.75 17.83 -22.94
C VAL A 118 -40.82 18.18 -21.91
N PRO A 119 -42.00 18.67 -22.31
CA PRO A 119 -42.99 19.23 -21.38
C PRO A 119 -43.71 18.19 -20.50
N ILE A 120 -43.37 16.90 -20.58
CA ILE A 120 -44.06 15.83 -19.86
C ILE A 120 -43.08 14.93 -19.08
N GLY A 121 -43.63 14.00 -18.30
CA GLY A 121 -42.85 12.94 -17.65
C GLY A 121 -42.39 13.26 -16.23
N PRO A 122 -41.92 12.23 -15.49
CA PRO A 122 -41.47 12.38 -14.11
C PRO A 122 -40.10 13.07 -14.00
N VAL A 123 -39.18 12.82 -14.95
CA VAL A 123 -37.82 13.39 -14.98
C VAL A 123 -37.86 14.92 -14.92
N ARG A 124 -38.61 15.56 -15.83
CA ARG A 124 -38.80 17.02 -15.81
C ARG A 124 -39.41 17.51 -14.49
N ARG A 125 -40.45 16.82 -13.99
CA ARG A 125 -41.15 17.23 -12.76
C ARG A 125 -40.23 17.25 -11.55
N VAL A 126 -39.39 16.22 -11.41
CA VAL A 126 -38.42 16.13 -10.30
C VAL A 126 -37.29 17.13 -10.50
N LEU A 127 -36.64 17.17 -11.67
CA LEU A 127 -35.50 18.06 -11.90
C LEU A 127 -35.86 19.55 -11.92
N ALA A 128 -37.14 19.91 -12.13
CA ALA A 128 -37.61 21.29 -12.12
C ALA A 128 -37.95 21.82 -10.71
N VAL A 129 -37.83 21.01 -9.64
CA VAL A 129 -38.05 21.52 -8.27
C VAL A 129 -36.99 22.56 -7.91
N ARG A 130 -37.42 23.66 -7.26
CA ARG A 130 -36.56 24.82 -6.99
C ARG A 130 -35.22 24.48 -6.31
N PRO A 131 -35.16 23.57 -5.31
CA PRO A 131 -33.88 23.22 -4.68
C PRO A 131 -32.90 22.56 -5.65
N LEU A 132 -33.35 21.62 -6.48
CA LEU A 132 -32.47 20.93 -7.44
C LEU A 132 -32.01 21.88 -8.56
N VAL A 133 -32.90 22.76 -9.02
CA VAL A 133 -32.54 23.83 -9.96
C VAL A 133 -31.46 24.73 -9.34
N TYR A 134 -31.61 25.12 -8.08
CA TYR A 134 -30.63 25.96 -7.39
C TYR A 134 -29.28 25.26 -7.22
N VAL A 135 -29.26 23.99 -6.81
CA VAL A 135 -28.02 23.18 -6.78
C VAL A 135 -27.37 23.15 -8.17
N GLY A 136 -28.16 22.99 -9.22
CA GLY A 136 -27.69 23.08 -10.61
C GLY A 136 -27.01 24.43 -10.92
N THR A 137 -27.54 25.54 -10.41
CA THR A 137 -26.93 26.88 -10.64
C THR A 137 -25.57 27.05 -9.97
N ILE A 138 -25.31 26.39 -8.84
CA ILE A 138 -24.05 26.47 -8.10
C ILE A 138 -23.13 25.26 -8.31
N SER A 139 -23.53 24.32 -9.18
CA SER A 139 -22.86 23.02 -9.36
C SER A 139 -21.40 23.13 -9.79
N TYR A 140 -21.05 24.14 -10.58
CA TYR A 140 -19.67 24.40 -10.98
C TYR A 140 -18.78 24.74 -9.78
N GLY A 141 -19.23 25.64 -8.90
CA GLY A 141 -18.53 25.95 -7.66
C GLY A 141 -18.40 24.73 -6.75
N ILE A 142 -19.46 23.91 -6.61
CA ILE A 142 -19.39 22.67 -5.83
C ILE A 142 -18.29 21.76 -6.40
N TYR A 143 -18.28 21.54 -7.71
CA TYR A 143 -17.27 20.70 -8.38
C TYR A 143 -15.84 21.21 -8.14
N VAL A 144 -15.59 22.51 -8.22
CA VAL A 144 -14.24 23.06 -8.03
C VAL A 144 -13.79 22.99 -6.56
N TYR A 145 -14.66 23.35 -5.62
CA TYR A 145 -14.25 23.51 -4.22
C TYR A 145 -14.33 22.23 -3.40
N HIS A 146 -15.20 21.27 -3.75
CA HIS A 146 -15.38 20.09 -2.90
C HIS A 146 -14.08 19.29 -2.74
N TRP A 147 -13.32 19.06 -3.82
CA TRP A 147 -12.13 18.21 -3.78
C TRP A 147 -11.06 18.69 -2.78
N PRO A 148 -10.55 19.94 -2.87
CA PRO A 148 -9.56 20.41 -1.89
C PRO A 148 -10.13 20.47 -0.47
N ILE A 149 -11.39 20.84 -0.30
CA ILE A 149 -12.03 20.88 1.04
C ILE A 149 -12.07 19.48 1.65
N PHE A 150 -12.44 18.47 0.87
CA PHE A 150 -12.49 17.08 1.34
C PHE A 150 -11.11 16.63 1.81
N LEU A 151 -10.07 16.87 1.00
CA LEU A 151 -8.69 16.55 1.37
C LEU A 151 -8.23 17.28 2.63
N PHE A 152 -8.54 18.57 2.77
CA PHE A 152 -8.16 19.33 3.96
C PHE A 152 -8.89 18.84 5.22
N VAL A 153 -10.18 18.53 5.12
CA VAL A 153 -10.95 18.01 6.27
C VAL A 153 -10.39 16.65 6.72
N ASP A 154 -10.10 15.76 5.78
CA ASP A 154 -9.54 14.43 6.07
C ASP A 154 -8.14 14.52 6.69
N ARG A 155 -7.32 15.47 6.21
CA ARG A 155 -5.97 15.70 6.74
C ARG A 155 -5.98 16.31 8.14
N LEU A 156 -6.89 17.26 8.41
CA LEU A 156 -6.93 18.03 9.66
C LEU A 156 -7.67 17.31 10.78
N TRP A 157 -8.65 16.47 10.44
CA TRP A 157 -9.47 15.74 11.41
C TRP A 157 -9.57 14.24 11.06
N PRO A 158 -8.44 13.50 11.07
CA PRO A 158 -8.42 12.08 10.68
C PRO A 158 -9.21 11.17 11.62
N SER A 159 -9.48 11.60 12.86
CA SER A 159 -10.24 10.84 13.86
C SER A 159 -11.75 11.11 13.85
N LEU A 160 -12.23 11.99 12.97
CA LEU A 160 -13.65 12.33 12.88
C LEU A 160 -14.40 11.22 12.13
N ALA A 161 -15.45 10.67 12.74
CA ALA A 161 -16.29 9.66 12.10
C ALA A 161 -16.85 10.14 10.75
N ASP A 162 -17.11 9.21 9.83
CA ASP A 162 -17.44 9.50 8.42
C ASP A 162 -18.64 10.44 8.24
N ALA A 163 -19.72 10.20 8.98
CA ALA A 163 -20.94 11.00 8.89
C ALA A 163 -20.72 12.47 9.32
N PRO A 164 -20.17 12.77 10.50
CA PRO A 164 -19.85 14.15 10.87
C PRO A 164 -18.76 14.77 9.97
N ALA A 165 -17.76 14.01 9.52
CA ALA A 165 -16.76 14.51 8.57
C ALA A 165 -17.42 14.94 7.25
N PHE A 166 -18.31 14.11 6.69
CA PHE A 166 -19.07 14.44 5.48
C PHE A 166 -19.97 15.67 5.67
N ALA A 167 -20.62 15.80 6.83
CA ALA A 167 -21.42 16.96 7.16
C ALA A 167 -20.58 18.26 7.18
N VAL A 168 -19.39 18.23 7.78
CA VAL A 168 -18.44 19.36 7.79
C VAL A 168 -18.00 19.70 6.36
N LYS A 169 -17.61 18.70 5.57
CA LYS A 169 -17.19 18.87 4.17
C LYS A 169 -18.28 19.58 3.34
N LEU A 170 -19.53 19.16 3.49
CA LEU A 170 -20.68 19.81 2.84
C LEU A 170 -20.95 21.22 3.37
N ALA A 171 -20.87 21.40 4.70
CA ALA A 171 -21.10 22.68 5.36
C ALA A 171 -20.07 23.75 4.98
N VAL A 172 -18.87 23.37 4.53
CA VAL A 172 -17.87 24.29 3.99
C VAL A 172 -18.04 24.47 2.47
N THR A 173 -18.22 23.38 1.74
CA THR A 173 -18.30 23.40 0.26
C THR A 173 -19.48 24.21 -0.25
N VAL A 174 -20.69 23.98 0.30
CA VAL A 174 -21.92 24.58 -0.23
C VAL A 174 -21.93 26.10 -0.04
N PRO A 175 -21.64 26.66 1.16
CA PRO A 175 -21.58 28.12 1.33
C PRO A 175 -20.50 28.77 0.46
N LEU A 176 -19.34 28.13 0.29
CA LEU A 176 -18.29 28.64 -0.59
C LEU A 176 -18.72 28.66 -2.05
N ALA A 177 -19.37 27.59 -2.53
CA ALA A 177 -19.95 27.55 -3.87
C ALA A 177 -21.04 28.62 -4.07
N VAL A 178 -21.90 28.85 -3.07
CA VAL A 178 -22.92 29.90 -3.10
C VAL A 178 -22.30 31.30 -3.16
N ALA A 179 -21.25 31.55 -2.36
CA ALA A 179 -20.52 32.80 -2.37
C ALA A 179 -19.84 33.04 -3.74
N SER A 180 -19.16 32.03 -4.27
CA SER A 180 -18.52 32.08 -5.59
C SER A 180 -19.54 32.35 -6.70
N HIS A 181 -20.67 31.63 -6.70
CA HIS A 181 -21.73 31.85 -7.66
C HIS A 181 -22.28 33.27 -7.61
N ARG A 182 -22.56 33.82 -6.42
CA ARG A 182 -23.16 35.14 -6.25
C ARG A 182 -22.20 36.29 -6.55
N PHE A 183 -20.95 36.18 -6.12
CA PHE A 183 -19.99 37.28 -6.14
C PHE A 183 -18.97 37.23 -7.29
N LEU A 184 -18.70 36.04 -7.85
CA LEU A 184 -17.74 35.85 -8.94
C LEU A 184 -18.45 35.42 -10.24
N GLU A 185 -19.16 34.28 -10.23
CA GLU A 185 -19.69 33.70 -11.47
C GLU A 185 -20.81 34.55 -12.08
N HIS A 186 -21.81 34.93 -11.29
CA HIS A 186 -22.99 35.64 -11.79
C HIS A 186 -22.65 37.02 -12.40
N PRO A 187 -21.79 37.86 -11.80
CA PRO A 187 -21.33 39.11 -12.42
C PRO A 187 -20.55 38.92 -13.73
N ILE A 188 -19.75 37.85 -13.83
CA ILE A 188 -18.99 37.53 -15.05
C ILE A 188 -19.94 37.07 -16.16
N ARG A 189 -20.84 36.13 -15.87
CA ARG A 189 -21.79 35.55 -16.84
C ARG A 189 -22.75 36.59 -17.45
N HIS A 190 -23.15 37.59 -16.67
CA HIS A 190 -24.14 38.60 -17.10
C HIS A 190 -23.51 39.96 -17.45
N GLY A 191 -22.18 40.07 -17.47
CA GLY A 191 -21.45 41.23 -17.97
C GLY A 191 -21.58 42.52 -17.15
N SER A 192 -22.24 42.50 -15.99
CA SER A 192 -22.65 43.72 -15.26
C SER A 192 -21.50 44.52 -14.62
N ARG A 193 -20.27 43.98 -14.60
CA ARG A 193 -19.06 44.67 -14.08
C ARG A 193 -17.87 44.70 -15.04
N ILE A 194 -17.94 44.03 -16.19
CA ILE A 194 -16.82 43.89 -17.14
C ILE A 194 -17.12 44.59 -18.48
N ALA A 195 -18.37 45.01 -18.72
CA ALA A 195 -18.79 45.66 -19.97
C ALA A 195 -18.15 47.04 -20.27
N GLY A 196 -17.33 47.60 -19.37
CA GLY A 196 -16.65 48.90 -19.58
C GLY A 196 -15.15 48.82 -19.92
N ARG A 197 -14.48 47.67 -19.70
CA ARG A 197 -13.03 47.51 -19.94
C ARG A 197 -12.77 46.14 -20.54
N ARG A 198 -12.02 46.13 -21.65
CA ARG A 198 -11.65 44.97 -22.48
C ARG A 198 -11.61 43.68 -21.64
N PRO A 199 -12.56 42.74 -21.79
CA PRO A 199 -12.69 41.55 -20.92
C PRO A 199 -11.41 40.70 -20.87
N TRP A 200 -10.60 40.78 -21.93
CA TRP A 200 -9.29 40.15 -22.08
C TRP A 200 -8.21 40.64 -21.10
N THR A 201 -8.37 41.80 -20.45
CA THR A 201 -7.38 42.31 -19.47
C THR A 201 -7.74 42.00 -18.02
N VAL A 202 -9.01 41.67 -17.72
CA VAL A 202 -9.48 41.41 -16.34
C VAL A 202 -9.63 39.92 -16.06
N ALA A 203 -9.96 39.10 -17.08
CA ALA A 203 -10.00 37.65 -16.99
C ALA A 203 -8.66 36.96 -16.61
N PRO A 204 -7.47 37.44 -17.04
CA PRO A 204 -6.23 36.78 -16.67
C PRO A 204 -5.85 37.03 -15.21
N VAL A 205 -6.37 38.05 -14.51
CA VAL A 205 -5.96 38.31 -13.12
C VAL A 205 -6.41 37.22 -12.14
N PRO A 206 -7.69 36.79 -12.08
CA PRO A 206 -8.08 35.64 -11.26
C PRO A 206 -7.50 34.33 -11.79
N MET A 207 -7.26 34.21 -13.10
CA MET A 207 -6.63 33.03 -13.69
C MET A 207 -5.14 32.95 -13.33
N VAL A 208 -4.44 34.09 -13.26
CA VAL A 208 -3.06 34.24 -12.80
C VAL A 208 -3.01 34.14 -11.28
N ALA A 209 -4.03 34.56 -10.53
CA ALA A 209 -4.08 34.35 -9.08
C ALA A 209 -4.39 32.89 -8.71
N VAL A 210 -5.25 32.21 -9.49
CA VAL A 210 -5.48 30.75 -9.36
C VAL A 210 -4.27 29.99 -9.86
N ALA A 211 -3.64 30.39 -10.96
CA ALA A 211 -2.40 29.78 -11.44
C ALA A 211 -1.22 30.08 -10.51
N ALA A 212 -1.14 31.26 -9.89
CA ALA A 212 -0.12 31.62 -8.90
C ALA A 212 -0.40 30.97 -7.55
N GLY A 213 -1.67 30.77 -7.18
CA GLY A 213 -2.07 30.00 -6.00
C GLY A 213 -1.80 28.52 -6.20
N ALA A 214 -2.13 27.97 -7.36
CA ALA A 214 -1.76 26.61 -7.76
C ALA A 214 -0.24 26.47 -7.86
N LEU A 215 0.46 27.45 -8.45
CA LEU A 215 1.91 27.49 -8.56
C LEU A 215 2.56 27.58 -7.18
N ALA A 216 2.09 28.47 -6.30
CA ALA A 216 2.55 28.58 -4.93
C ALA A 216 2.30 27.27 -4.18
N VAL A 217 1.11 26.66 -4.32
CA VAL A 217 0.81 25.33 -3.78
C VAL A 217 1.74 24.27 -4.35
N THR A 218 2.11 24.27 -5.64
CA THR A 218 3.12 23.34 -6.20
C THR A 218 4.55 23.67 -5.79
N LEU A 219 4.88 24.94 -5.52
CA LEU A 219 6.22 25.37 -5.10
C LEU A 219 6.45 25.15 -3.60
N THR A 220 5.37 25.15 -2.81
CA THR A 220 5.38 24.81 -1.38
C THR A 220 4.95 23.38 -1.10
N ALA A 221 4.33 22.71 -2.08
CA ALA A 221 4.22 21.26 -2.07
C ALA A 221 5.66 20.73 -2.18
N PRO A 222 6.04 19.72 -1.39
CA PRO A 222 7.28 19.01 -1.66
C PRO A 222 7.25 18.59 -3.13
N PRO A 223 8.38 18.74 -3.86
CA PRO A 223 8.43 18.36 -5.28
C PRO A 223 7.88 16.94 -5.44
N PRO A 224 7.27 16.61 -6.60
CA PRO A 224 6.93 15.22 -6.90
C PRO A 224 8.18 14.39 -6.64
N ILE A 225 7.98 13.37 -5.82
CA ILE A 225 8.99 12.48 -5.30
C ILE A 225 9.76 11.93 -6.52
N ILE A 226 11.01 12.38 -6.66
CA ILE A 226 12.08 11.89 -7.55
C ILE A 226 12.14 12.49 -8.99
N VAL A 227 13.20 13.28 -9.25
CA VAL A 227 13.70 13.60 -10.59
C VAL A 227 14.79 12.57 -10.95
N PHE A 228 14.39 11.52 -11.68
CA PHE A 228 15.23 10.34 -11.87
C PHE A 228 16.55 10.55 -12.64
N ASP A 229 16.66 11.60 -13.46
CA ASP A 229 17.88 11.84 -14.24
C ASP A 229 19.04 12.37 -13.38
N HIS A 230 18.73 13.23 -12.40
CA HIS A 230 19.73 13.74 -11.44
C HIS A 230 20.20 12.61 -10.51
N ALA A 231 19.22 11.86 -9.98
CA ALA A 231 19.43 10.69 -9.15
C ALA A 231 20.39 9.68 -9.77
N ARG A 232 20.22 9.37 -11.06
CA ARG A 232 21.12 8.45 -11.77
C ARG A 232 22.56 8.94 -11.85
N GLN A 233 22.77 10.24 -12.05
CA GLN A 233 24.13 10.79 -12.18
C GLN A 233 24.89 10.73 -10.86
N GLU A 234 24.23 11.09 -9.75
CA GLU A 234 24.83 11.04 -8.40
C GLU A 234 25.17 9.61 -7.98
N LEU A 235 24.21 8.70 -8.11
CA LEU A 235 24.42 7.30 -7.75
C LEU A 235 25.42 6.57 -8.66
N GLY A 236 25.53 6.98 -9.93
CA GLY A 236 26.55 6.48 -10.84
C GLY A 236 27.97 6.77 -10.35
N ALA A 237 28.21 8.00 -9.89
CA ALA A 237 29.49 8.40 -9.31
C ALA A 237 29.81 7.64 -8.01
N ALA A 238 28.81 7.44 -7.14
CA ALA A 238 28.97 6.66 -5.91
C ALA A 238 29.31 5.18 -6.18
N THR A 239 28.75 4.60 -7.25
CA THR A 239 29.07 3.23 -7.69
C THR A 239 30.52 3.11 -8.15
N ASP A 240 31.03 4.12 -8.85
CA ASP A 240 32.43 4.14 -9.30
C ASP A 240 33.42 4.27 -8.14
N ASP A 241 33.06 5.03 -7.10
CA ASP A 241 33.87 5.15 -5.88
C ASP A 241 33.94 3.84 -5.08
N LEU A 242 32.81 3.13 -4.99
CA LEU A 242 32.80 1.78 -4.43
C LEU A 242 33.77 0.88 -5.18
N ARG A 243 33.70 0.78 -6.52
CA ARG A 243 34.62 -0.08 -7.31
C ARG A 243 36.11 0.16 -7.02
N ALA A 244 36.49 1.36 -6.57
CA ALA A 244 37.87 1.70 -6.25
C ALA A 244 38.35 1.24 -4.86
N THR A 245 37.47 0.81 -3.94
CA THR A 245 37.79 0.54 -2.52
C THR A 245 37.49 -0.92 -2.10
N PRO A 246 38.41 -1.69 -1.48
CA PRO A 246 38.18 -3.08 -1.05
C PRO A 246 37.51 -3.21 0.35
N PRO A 247 36.72 -4.28 0.62
CA PRO A 247 36.05 -4.49 1.92
C PRO A 247 36.97 -5.03 3.04
N PRO A 248 36.67 -4.75 4.33
CA PRO A 248 37.41 -5.27 5.48
C PRO A 248 37.02 -6.71 5.85
N SER A 249 37.96 -7.49 6.42
CA SER A 249 37.79 -8.91 6.80
C SER A 249 37.44 -9.10 8.29
N VAL A 250 36.58 -10.09 8.62
CA VAL A 250 36.18 -10.48 9.99
C VAL A 250 37.15 -11.51 10.61
N ASP A 251 37.46 -11.36 11.90
CA ASP A 251 38.39 -12.21 12.70
C ASP A 251 37.67 -13.37 13.43
N PRO A 252 38.04 -14.64 13.20
CA PRO A 252 37.51 -15.81 13.91
C PRO A 252 37.82 -15.89 15.42
N ALA A 253 38.68 -15.03 15.98
CA ALA A 253 39.16 -15.13 17.37
C ALA A 253 38.34 -14.33 18.42
N ALA A 254 37.16 -13.80 18.08
CA ALA A 254 36.37 -12.95 18.97
C ALA A 254 35.88 -13.67 20.25
N GLN A 255 36.08 -13.04 21.41
CA GLN A 255 35.69 -13.54 22.74
C GLN A 255 34.27 -13.14 23.18
N THR A 256 33.56 -12.33 22.37
CA THR A 256 32.21 -11.82 22.63
C THR A 256 31.28 -12.21 21.47
N PRO A 257 29.97 -12.43 21.72
CA PRO A 257 29.03 -12.74 20.64
C PRO A 257 29.03 -11.62 19.58
N PRO A 258 28.83 -11.97 18.29
CA PRO A 258 28.57 -10.98 17.26
C PRO A 258 27.41 -10.08 17.67
N ARG A 259 27.44 -8.83 17.19
CA ARG A 259 26.35 -7.89 17.46
C ARG A 259 25.01 -8.53 17.02
N PRO A 260 23.97 -8.50 17.88
CA PRO A 260 22.69 -9.09 17.53
C PRO A 260 22.04 -8.34 16.36
N ARG A 261 21.58 -9.11 15.37
CA ARG A 261 20.77 -8.69 14.23
C ARG A 261 19.43 -9.40 14.37
N VAL A 262 18.44 -8.64 14.83
CA VAL A 262 17.16 -9.15 15.29
C VAL A 262 16.12 -9.02 14.20
N ALA A 263 15.53 -10.14 13.78
CA ALA A 263 14.34 -10.17 12.92
C ALA A 263 13.16 -10.76 13.68
N LEU A 264 11.94 -10.32 13.38
CA LEU A 264 10.73 -10.79 14.05
C LEU A 264 9.73 -11.42 13.07
N PHE A 265 9.24 -12.60 13.43
CA PHE A 265 8.39 -13.45 12.62
C PHE A 265 7.07 -13.78 13.32
N GLY A 266 5.96 -13.76 12.58
CA GLY A 266 4.68 -14.24 13.08
C GLY A 266 3.45 -13.56 12.49
N ASP A 267 2.45 -13.32 13.34
CA ASP A 267 1.15 -12.77 12.94
C ASP A 267 1.00 -11.28 13.29
N SER A 268 -0.25 -10.83 13.44
CA SER A 268 -0.59 -9.46 13.84
C SER A 268 -0.06 -9.07 15.23
N THR A 269 0.11 -10.03 16.14
CA THR A 269 0.71 -9.78 17.47
C THR A 269 2.20 -9.53 17.36
N ALA A 270 2.87 -10.34 16.53
CA ALA A 270 4.27 -10.19 16.18
C ALA A 270 4.54 -8.81 15.55
N MET A 271 3.67 -8.37 14.63
CA MET A 271 3.80 -7.06 13.96
C MET A 271 3.82 -5.89 14.95
N LEU A 272 2.95 -5.89 15.96
CA LEU A 272 2.93 -4.79 16.94
C LEU A 272 4.08 -4.89 17.94
N THR A 273 4.49 -6.09 18.32
CA THR A 273 5.72 -6.29 19.10
C THR A 273 6.95 -5.80 18.32
N ALA A 274 7.05 -6.09 17.02
CA ALA A 274 8.14 -5.61 16.16
C ALA A 274 8.21 -4.09 16.10
N TYR A 275 7.06 -3.41 16.05
CA TYR A 275 7.01 -1.95 16.08
C TYR A 275 7.67 -1.38 17.34
N GLY A 276 7.32 -1.93 18.52
CA GLY A 276 7.93 -1.56 19.80
C GLY A 276 9.41 -1.89 19.86
N LEU A 277 9.77 -3.13 19.50
CA LEU A 277 11.13 -3.66 19.56
C LEU A 277 12.09 -2.88 18.66
N ASN A 278 11.69 -2.60 17.42
CA ASN A 278 12.47 -1.78 16.50
C ASN A 278 12.75 -0.38 17.07
N SER A 279 11.71 0.25 17.65
CA SER A 279 11.86 1.57 18.25
C SER A 279 12.82 1.56 19.45
N SER A 280 12.79 0.51 20.27
CA SER A 280 13.66 0.35 21.44
C SER A 280 15.10 0.08 21.04
N LEU A 281 15.34 -0.89 20.16
CA LEU A 281 16.68 -1.25 19.68
C LEU A 281 17.37 -0.12 18.92
N THR A 282 16.62 0.60 18.08
CA THR A 282 17.15 1.78 17.38
C THR A 282 17.55 2.89 18.36
N ALA A 283 16.78 3.07 19.44
CA ALA A 283 17.06 4.10 20.44
C ALA A 283 18.23 3.73 21.37
N SER A 284 18.34 2.46 21.77
CA SER A 284 19.41 2.01 22.68
C SER A 284 20.73 1.70 21.95
N GLY A 285 20.66 1.30 20.68
CA GLY A 285 21.82 0.90 19.86
C GLY A 285 22.38 -0.48 20.21
N GLU A 286 21.72 -1.26 21.07
CA GLU A 286 22.21 -2.53 21.59
C GLU A 286 22.22 -3.66 20.55
N ALA A 287 21.31 -3.60 19.58
CA ALA A 287 21.20 -4.53 18.46
C ALA A 287 20.68 -3.81 17.22
N ASP A 288 20.86 -4.44 16.06
CA ASP A 288 20.33 -3.95 14.79
C ASP A 288 19.02 -4.69 14.49
N PHE A 289 17.91 -3.97 14.34
CA PHE A 289 16.64 -4.55 13.91
C PHE A 289 16.64 -4.66 12.38
N VAL A 290 16.55 -5.88 11.85
CA VAL A 290 16.75 -6.17 10.42
C VAL A 290 15.47 -6.63 9.70
N GLY A 291 14.30 -6.41 10.29
CA GLY A 291 13.01 -6.72 9.66
C GLY A 291 12.43 -8.05 10.12
N GLY A 292 12.06 -8.91 9.16
CA GLY A 292 11.32 -10.15 9.39
C GLY A 292 9.92 -10.12 8.80
N TRP A 293 9.22 -11.25 8.87
CA TRP A 293 7.93 -11.42 8.20
C TRP A 293 6.77 -11.48 9.19
N THR A 294 5.82 -10.57 9.06
CA THR A 294 4.58 -10.60 9.84
C THR A 294 3.37 -10.46 8.92
N GLN A 295 2.36 -11.32 9.11
CA GLN A 295 1.15 -11.26 8.30
C GLN A 295 -0.11 -11.32 9.16
N LEU A 296 -0.98 -10.34 8.93
CA LEU A 296 -2.24 -10.22 9.66
C LEU A 296 -3.07 -11.49 9.50
N GLY A 297 -3.40 -12.11 10.62
CA GLY A 297 -4.22 -13.29 10.58
C GLY A 297 -3.50 -14.57 10.17
N CYS A 298 -2.16 -14.62 10.10
CA CYS A 298 -1.44 -15.82 9.72
C CYS A 298 -0.57 -16.35 10.87
N GLY A 299 -1.02 -17.44 11.49
CA GLY A 299 -0.15 -18.25 12.34
C GLY A 299 0.65 -19.28 11.54
N ILE A 300 1.32 -20.19 12.23
CA ILE A 300 2.14 -21.26 11.61
C ILE A 300 1.33 -22.50 11.25
N SER A 301 0.10 -22.64 11.77
CA SER A 301 -0.75 -23.79 11.46
C SER A 301 -1.30 -23.73 10.02
N ARG A 302 -0.57 -24.32 9.07
CA ARG A 302 -0.96 -24.31 7.65
C ARG A 302 -2.24 -25.09 7.37
N TYR A 303 -2.83 -24.80 6.22
CA TYR A 303 -3.92 -25.48 5.55
C TYR A 303 -5.21 -25.63 6.38
N GLY A 304 -6.22 -26.28 5.81
CA GLY A 304 -7.47 -26.59 6.50
C GLY A 304 -8.35 -25.38 6.78
N GLU A 305 -9.22 -25.49 7.78
CA GLU A 305 -10.13 -24.43 8.22
C GLU A 305 -9.86 -24.05 9.68
N ARG A 306 -10.24 -22.82 10.05
CA ARG A 306 -10.22 -22.32 11.42
C ARG A 306 -11.54 -21.67 11.81
N ARG A 307 -11.82 -21.65 13.11
CA ARG A 307 -12.99 -20.98 13.68
C ARG A 307 -12.62 -20.21 14.95
N ASP A 308 -12.86 -18.90 14.91
CA ASP A 308 -12.63 -17.95 16.01
C ASP A 308 -13.91 -17.14 16.25
N GLY A 309 -14.55 -17.32 17.40
CA GLY A 309 -15.86 -16.70 17.68
C GLY A 309 -16.89 -16.93 16.56
N LYS A 310 -17.31 -15.85 15.90
CA LYS A 310 -18.26 -15.87 14.77
C LYS A 310 -17.59 -16.09 13.41
N PHE A 311 -16.27 -16.00 13.34
CA PHE A 311 -15.50 -16.19 12.13
C PHE A 311 -15.21 -17.68 11.91
N GLN A 312 -15.46 -18.17 10.69
CA GLN A 312 -15.07 -19.50 10.24
C GLN A 312 -14.67 -19.42 8.77
N GLY A 313 -13.52 -20.01 8.42
CA GLY A 313 -13.06 -20.03 7.03
C GLY A 313 -11.77 -20.83 6.83
N PRO A 314 -11.38 -21.05 5.56
CA PRO A 314 -10.12 -21.69 5.23
C PRO A 314 -8.92 -20.82 5.63
N VAL A 315 -7.78 -21.45 5.86
CA VAL A 315 -6.48 -20.76 5.91
C VAL A 315 -6.10 -20.33 4.49
N SER A 316 -5.71 -19.06 4.32
CA SER A 316 -5.35 -18.52 3.00
C SER A 316 -4.08 -19.16 2.45
N GLU A 317 -3.91 -19.15 1.13
CA GLU A 317 -2.67 -19.62 0.49
C GLU A 317 -1.44 -18.85 0.97
N GLU A 318 -1.58 -17.55 1.22
CA GLU A 318 -0.54 -16.70 1.79
C GLU A 318 -0.09 -17.20 3.17
N CYS A 319 -1.02 -17.51 4.08
CA CYS A 319 -0.66 -18.09 5.38
C CYS A 319 -0.07 -19.51 5.24
N ASN A 320 -0.39 -20.23 4.16
CA ASN A 320 0.16 -21.57 3.93
C ASN A 320 1.62 -21.53 3.43
N ALA A 321 2.09 -20.39 2.94
CA ALA A 321 3.44 -20.21 2.40
C ALA A 321 4.35 -19.44 3.36
N TRP A 322 4.06 -19.45 4.67
CA TRP A 322 4.84 -18.72 5.68
C TRP A 322 6.32 -19.12 5.66
N ASP A 323 6.64 -20.39 5.40
CA ASP A 323 8.01 -20.90 5.35
C ASP A 323 8.82 -20.27 4.21
N GLN A 324 8.22 -20.10 3.04
CA GLN A 324 8.86 -19.42 1.90
C GLN A 324 9.09 -17.93 2.21
N SER A 325 8.10 -17.28 2.81
CA SER A 325 8.21 -15.87 3.20
C SER A 325 9.26 -15.65 4.29
N TRP A 326 9.33 -16.54 5.29
CA TRP A 326 10.32 -16.45 6.35
C TRP A 326 11.73 -16.71 5.81
N GLN A 327 11.91 -17.69 4.92
CA GLN A 327 13.19 -17.93 4.25
C GLN A 327 13.66 -16.69 3.47
N HIS A 328 12.76 -16.03 2.75
CA HIS A 328 13.09 -14.81 2.01
C HIS A 328 13.67 -13.71 2.93
N GLU A 329 13.04 -13.48 4.09
CA GLU A 329 13.55 -12.50 5.07
C GLU A 329 14.84 -12.95 5.77
N LEU A 330 15.06 -14.26 5.94
CA LEU A 330 16.34 -14.78 6.41
C LEU A 330 17.45 -14.48 5.39
N ASP A 331 17.18 -14.67 4.11
CA ASP A 331 18.12 -14.43 3.02
C ASP A 331 18.45 -12.93 2.89
N GLU A 332 17.45 -12.05 3.00
CA GLU A 332 17.64 -10.60 2.89
C GLU A 332 18.24 -9.97 4.15
N GLY A 333 17.70 -10.33 5.32
CA GLY A 333 18.06 -9.73 6.60
C GLY A 333 19.31 -10.35 7.23
N GLN A 334 19.61 -11.62 6.93
CA GLN A 334 20.62 -12.45 7.61
C GLN A 334 20.67 -12.22 9.14
N PRO A 335 19.53 -12.38 9.85
CA PRO A 335 19.49 -12.22 11.29
C PRO A 335 20.30 -13.33 11.97
N ASN A 336 20.93 -12.99 13.10
CA ASN A 336 21.50 -13.99 14.02
C ASN A 336 20.61 -14.19 15.26
N VAL A 337 19.52 -13.43 15.36
CA VAL A 337 18.44 -13.60 16.34
C VAL A 337 17.09 -13.53 15.61
N ALA A 338 16.33 -14.61 15.62
CA ALA A 338 14.99 -14.69 15.05
C ALA A 338 13.96 -14.78 16.17
N VAL A 339 13.20 -13.71 16.37
CA VAL A 339 12.13 -13.65 17.38
C VAL A 339 10.83 -14.16 16.76
N VAL A 340 10.16 -15.11 17.41
CA VAL A 340 8.88 -15.66 16.93
C VAL A 340 7.77 -15.32 17.90
N GLN A 341 6.67 -14.77 17.39
CA GLN A 341 5.45 -14.57 18.17
C GLN A 341 4.21 -14.97 17.36
N VAL A 342 3.59 -16.06 17.77
CA VAL A 342 2.33 -16.60 17.22
C VAL A 342 1.51 -17.20 18.36
N GLY A 343 0.33 -17.77 18.07
CA GLY A 343 -0.52 -18.35 19.11
C GLY A 343 -2.01 -18.11 18.89
N PRO A 344 -2.48 -16.86 18.67
CA PRO A 344 -3.91 -16.57 18.54
C PRO A 344 -4.64 -17.47 17.53
N TRP A 345 -3.97 -17.82 16.43
CA TRP A 345 -4.53 -18.68 15.37
C TRP A 345 -4.25 -20.17 15.56
N GLU A 346 -3.34 -20.52 16.45
CA GLU A 346 -3.00 -21.90 16.80
C GLU A 346 -3.95 -22.46 17.87
N VAL A 347 -4.48 -21.61 18.75
CA VAL A 347 -5.36 -22.04 19.86
C VAL A 347 -6.85 -22.04 19.52
N VAL A 348 -7.24 -21.50 18.37
CA VAL A 348 -8.64 -21.56 17.90
C VAL A 348 -9.02 -22.97 17.44
N ASP A 349 -10.30 -23.21 17.18
CA ASP A 349 -10.71 -24.53 16.65
C ASP A 349 -10.24 -24.69 15.20
N ARG A 350 -9.71 -25.87 14.88
CA ARG A 350 -9.05 -26.16 13.61
C ARG A 350 -9.63 -27.41 12.98
N LYS A 351 -9.76 -27.41 11.66
CA LYS A 351 -10.11 -28.59 10.90
C LYS A 351 -9.01 -28.84 9.89
N LEU A 352 -8.16 -29.82 10.17
CA LEU A 352 -6.98 -30.12 9.36
C LEU A 352 -7.39 -30.65 7.97
N PRO A 353 -6.50 -30.57 6.97
CA PRO A 353 -6.77 -31.11 5.64
C PRO A 353 -7.19 -32.58 5.69
N GLY A 354 -8.36 -32.88 5.15
CA GLY A 354 -8.91 -34.24 5.11
C GLY A 354 -9.60 -34.70 6.39
N ASP A 355 -9.57 -33.93 7.48
CA ASP A 355 -10.32 -34.26 8.68
C ASP A 355 -11.82 -33.98 8.51
N ALA A 356 -12.65 -34.89 9.04
CA ALA A 356 -14.09 -34.71 9.09
C ALA A 356 -14.57 -33.86 10.28
N MET A 357 -13.73 -33.71 11.31
CA MET A 357 -14.08 -33.08 12.58
C MET A 357 -13.18 -31.89 12.91
N TRP A 358 -13.75 -30.96 13.68
CA TRP A 358 -13.00 -29.90 14.34
C TRP A 358 -12.18 -30.48 15.49
N ARG A 359 -10.94 -30.07 15.56
CA ARG A 359 -9.97 -30.33 16.63
C ARG A 359 -9.63 -29.02 17.32
N ALA A 360 -9.00 -29.13 18.47
CA ALA A 360 -8.45 -28.03 19.22
C ALA A 360 -7.12 -28.47 19.82
N ILE A 361 -6.34 -27.51 20.28
CA ILE A 361 -5.16 -27.79 21.10
C ILE A 361 -5.53 -28.58 22.35
N GLY A 362 -4.74 -29.60 22.67
CA GLY A 362 -5.04 -30.68 23.62
C GLY A 362 -5.60 -31.96 22.95
N ASP A 363 -6.05 -31.91 21.69
CA ASP A 363 -6.28 -33.11 20.89
C ASP A 363 -4.94 -33.66 20.40
N PRO A 364 -4.57 -34.93 20.67
CA PRO A 364 -3.25 -35.46 20.31
C PRO A 364 -2.88 -35.32 18.83
N VAL A 365 -3.86 -35.40 17.92
CA VAL A 365 -3.60 -35.26 16.48
C VAL A 365 -3.25 -33.82 16.13
N TYR A 366 -3.93 -32.85 16.74
CA TYR A 366 -3.63 -31.45 16.50
C TYR A 366 -2.37 -30.98 17.22
N ASP A 367 -2.11 -31.47 18.44
CA ASP A 367 -0.86 -31.21 19.16
C ASP A 367 0.35 -31.73 18.37
N ASP A 368 0.27 -32.94 17.80
CA ASP A 368 1.34 -33.50 16.96
C ASP A 368 1.56 -32.69 15.69
N TYR A 369 0.46 -32.26 15.05
CA TYR A 369 0.52 -31.37 13.89
C TYR A 369 1.20 -30.05 14.21
N LEU A 370 0.74 -29.37 15.27
CA LEU A 370 1.24 -28.06 15.67
C LEU A 370 2.71 -28.12 16.12
N ARG A 371 3.09 -29.14 16.90
CA ARG A 371 4.49 -29.37 17.29
C ARG A 371 5.39 -29.56 16.07
N GLY A 372 4.90 -30.26 15.05
CA GLY A 372 5.60 -30.42 13.77
C GLY A 372 5.85 -29.07 13.08
N GLU A 373 4.84 -28.20 13.02
CA GLU A 373 4.98 -26.86 12.43
C GLU A 373 5.89 -25.95 13.27
N MET A 374 5.86 -26.05 14.60
CA MET A 374 6.80 -25.34 15.48
C MET A 374 8.25 -25.79 15.24
N LEU A 375 8.50 -27.10 15.15
CA LEU A 375 9.83 -27.63 14.84
C LEU A 375 10.30 -27.18 13.46
N ASN A 376 9.42 -27.21 12.45
CA ASN A 376 9.74 -26.70 11.11
C ASN A 376 10.14 -25.22 11.15
N ALA A 377 9.44 -24.40 11.94
CA ALA A 377 9.75 -22.98 12.09
C ALA A 377 11.11 -22.76 12.76
N VAL A 378 11.40 -23.49 13.84
CA VAL A 378 12.70 -23.41 14.53
C VAL A 378 13.84 -23.87 13.63
N ASP A 379 13.67 -25.00 12.94
CA ASP A 379 14.69 -25.58 12.07
C ASP A 379 14.98 -24.68 10.86
N LEU A 380 13.94 -24.06 10.28
CA LEU A 380 14.08 -23.07 9.22
C LEU A 380 14.88 -21.85 9.69
N LEU A 381 14.44 -21.22 10.78
CA LEU A 381 15.05 -19.98 11.28
C LEU A 381 16.48 -20.17 11.77
N SER A 382 16.80 -21.35 12.32
CA SER A 382 18.13 -21.65 12.85
C SER A 382 19.09 -22.32 11.86
N ALA A 383 18.67 -22.56 10.62
CA ALA A 383 19.44 -23.29 9.61
C ALA A 383 20.86 -22.71 9.39
N ASP A 384 20.97 -21.38 9.36
CA ASP A 384 22.24 -20.65 9.20
C ASP A 384 22.84 -20.17 10.53
N GLY A 385 22.41 -20.77 11.64
CA GLY A 385 22.98 -20.53 12.95
C GLY A 385 22.37 -19.36 13.71
N ALA A 386 21.23 -18.80 13.28
CA ALA A 386 20.49 -17.86 14.12
C ALA A 386 20.02 -18.54 15.43
N VAL A 387 19.84 -17.74 16.47
CA VAL A 387 19.17 -18.16 17.70
C VAL A 387 17.69 -17.81 17.58
N VAL A 388 16.82 -18.79 17.79
CA VAL A 388 15.37 -18.60 17.79
C VAL A 388 14.92 -18.22 19.20
N VAL A 389 14.33 -17.03 19.35
CA VAL A 389 13.73 -16.58 20.61
C VAL A 389 12.22 -16.61 20.44
N TRP A 390 11.56 -17.59 21.05
CA TRP A 390 10.11 -17.76 20.89
C TRP A 390 9.37 -17.15 22.08
N LEU A 391 8.46 -16.20 21.83
CA LEU A 391 7.68 -15.57 22.87
C LEU A 391 6.50 -16.46 23.25
N SER A 392 6.37 -16.80 24.54
CA SER A 392 5.20 -17.57 25.02
C SER A 392 3.91 -16.78 24.79
N MET A 393 2.81 -17.50 24.55
CA MET A 393 1.53 -16.88 24.25
C MET A 393 0.87 -16.34 25.54
N PRO A 394 0.42 -15.08 25.58
CA PRO A 394 -0.42 -14.56 26.65
C PRO A 394 -1.89 -15.02 26.57
N ASN A 395 -2.69 -14.75 27.59
CA ASN A 395 -4.13 -15.00 27.52
C ASN A 395 -4.79 -14.15 26.43
N MET A 396 -5.80 -14.70 25.74
CA MET A 396 -6.65 -13.92 24.83
C MET A 396 -7.84 -13.36 25.60
N GLY A 397 -7.90 -12.03 25.67
CA GLY A 397 -9.02 -11.28 26.24
C GLY A 397 -9.95 -10.69 25.17
N ALA A 398 -10.72 -9.70 25.58
CA ALA A 398 -11.60 -8.91 24.73
C ALA A 398 -11.52 -7.42 25.10
N PRO A 399 -12.08 -6.52 24.27
CA PRO A 399 -12.21 -5.11 24.61
C PRO A 399 -12.97 -4.90 25.95
N PRO A 400 -12.74 -3.78 26.66
CA PRO A 400 -13.39 -3.52 27.94
C PRO A 400 -14.92 -3.56 27.84
N GLY A 401 -15.53 -4.43 28.65
CA GLY A 401 -16.99 -4.60 28.70
C GLY A 401 -17.54 -5.68 27.76
N GLU A 402 -16.69 -6.36 27.00
CA GLU A 402 -17.05 -7.54 26.21
C GLU A 402 -16.62 -8.83 26.92
N ASP A 403 -17.39 -9.90 26.70
CA ASP A 403 -17.03 -11.23 27.19
C ASP A 403 -16.06 -11.92 26.21
N PRO A 404 -14.87 -12.37 26.65
CA PRO A 404 -13.90 -13.00 25.78
C PRO A 404 -14.40 -14.25 25.04
N TYR A 405 -15.27 -15.05 25.66
CA TYR A 405 -15.83 -16.24 25.03
C TYR A 405 -16.89 -15.87 23.99
N GLU A 406 -17.71 -14.85 24.21
CA GLU A 406 -18.63 -14.36 23.18
C GLU A 406 -17.90 -13.73 21.99
N PHE A 407 -16.78 -13.05 22.25
CA PHE A 407 -15.99 -12.37 21.22
C PHE A 407 -15.14 -13.33 20.38
N ARG A 408 -14.38 -14.22 21.04
CA ARG A 408 -13.36 -15.10 20.41
C ARG A 408 -13.70 -16.60 20.49
N GLY A 409 -14.88 -16.94 21.00
CA GLY A 409 -15.26 -18.34 21.17
C GLY A 409 -14.28 -19.08 22.08
N ASN A 410 -13.95 -20.32 21.70
CA ASN A 410 -13.09 -21.17 22.52
C ASN A 410 -11.62 -20.74 22.54
N GLY A 411 -11.18 -19.83 21.66
CA GLY A 411 -9.81 -19.31 21.69
C GLY A 411 -9.50 -18.55 22.98
N ALA A 412 -10.52 -17.99 23.65
CA ALA A 412 -10.37 -17.29 24.92
C ALA A 412 -10.16 -18.22 26.14
N ASP A 413 -10.22 -19.55 25.96
CA ASP A 413 -10.01 -20.50 27.05
C ASP A 413 -8.53 -20.52 27.49
N PRO A 414 -8.21 -20.13 28.75
CA PRO A 414 -6.83 -20.10 29.25
C PRO A 414 -6.11 -21.45 29.19
N GLN A 415 -6.84 -22.58 29.22
CA GLN A 415 -6.25 -23.92 29.12
C GLN A 415 -5.61 -24.15 27.75
N ARG A 416 -6.14 -23.51 26.70
CA ARG A 416 -5.58 -23.64 25.35
C ARG A 416 -4.25 -22.92 25.22
N ARG A 417 -4.13 -21.74 25.83
CA ARG A 417 -2.85 -21.03 25.98
C ARG A 417 -1.86 -21.86 26.80
N GLU A 418 -2.30 -22.43 27.93
CA GLU A 418 -1.43 -23.29 28.76
C GLU A 418 -0.87 -24.45 27.93
N ARG A 419 -1.73 -25.15 27.19
CA ARG A 419 -1.28 -26.25 26.34
C ARG A 419 -0.36 -25.78 25.20
N PHE A 420 -0.60 -24.60 24.63
CA PHE A 420 0.30 -24.01 23.62
C PHE A 420 1.70 -23.77 24.19
N ASN A 421 1.78 -23.16 25.37
CA ASN A 421 3.06 -22.88 26.02
C ASN A 421 3.77 -24.16 26.49
N GLU A 422 3.04 -25.21 26.88
CA GLU A 422 3.60 -26.54 27.12
C GLU A 422 4.25 -27.12 25.86
N LEU A 423 3.58 -27.04 24.70
CA LEU A 423 4.15 -27.49 23.43
C LEU A 423 5.42 -26.70 23.06
N LEU A 424 5.47 -25.39 23.34
CA LEU A 424 6.68 -24.59 23.14
C LEU A 424 7.84 -25.06 24.02
N ALA A 425 7.59 -25.36 25.30
CA ALA A 425 8.61 -25.91 26.19
C ALA A 425 9.10 -27.29 25.70
N GLU A 426 8.19 -28.16 25.22
CA GLU A 426 8.56 -29.43 24.58
C GLU A 426 9.47 -29.20 23.35
N VAL A 427 9.20 -28.18 22.53
CA VAL A 427 10.02 -27.86 21.34
C VAL A 427 11.39 -27.30 21.73
N GLU A 428 11.47 -26.46 22.76
CA GLU A 428 12.74 -25.96 23.31
C GLU A 428 13.61 -27.09 23.85
N GLU A 429 13.04 -28.06 24.58
CA GLU A 429 13.75 -29.27 25.03
C GLU A 429 14.29 -30.11 23.87
N LEU A 430 13.61 -30.10 22.72
CA LEU A 430 14.04 -30.78 21.50
C LEU A 430 15.07 -29.98 20.68
N ARG A 431 15.23 -28.68 20.95
CA ARG A 431 16.13 -27.74 20.26
C ARG A 431 16.92 -26.84 21.23
N PRO A 432 17.58 -27.40 22.25
CA PRO A 432 18.22 -26.61 23.30
C PRO A 432 19.44 -25.82 22.79
N ASP A 433 20.00 -26.19 21.64
CA ASP A 433 21.15 -25.51 21.05
C ASP A 433 20.73 -24.40 20.07
N THR A 434 19.44 -24.26 19.74
CA THR A 434 18.98 -23.29 18.73
C THR A 434 17.83 -22.41 19.18
N MET A 435 17.07 -22.81 20.19
CA MET A 435 15.88 -22.08 20.63
C MET A 435 15.91 -21.76 22.14
N ARG A 436 15.34 -20.60 22.50
CA ARG A 436 14.91 -20.28 23.87
C ARG A 436 13.48 -19.76 23.89
N VAL A 437 12.72 -20.10 24.93
CA VAL A 437 11.41 -19.50 25.18
C VAL A 437 11.56 -18.30 26.12
N VAL A 438 11.03 -17.14 25.71
CA VAL A 438 10.89 -15.95 26.56
C VAL A 438 9.43 -15.86 27.00
N ASP A 439 9.19 -15.94 28.31
CA ASP A 439 7.84 -16.14 28.86
C ASP A 439 7.03 -14.85 28.98
N LEU A 440 6.61 -14.31 27.83
CA LEU A 440 5.77 -13.12 27.73
C LEU A 440 4.42 -13.29 28.44
N GLY A 441 3.82 -14.48 28.36
CA GLY A 441 2.57 -14.81 29.04
C GLY A 441 2.69 -14.67 30.55
N ALA A 442 3.71 -15.28 31.17
CA ALA A 442 3.93 -15.15 32.61
C ALA A 442 4.29 -13.73 33.03
N TRP A 443 5.06 -13.00 32.21
CA TRP A 443 5.39 -11.60 32.49
C TRP A 443 4.13 -10.72 32.50
N LEU A 444 3.23 -10.90 31.54
CA LEU A 444 1.95 -10.16 31.51
C LEU A 444 1.05 -10.53 32.68
N ASP A 445 0.93 -11.81 33.02
CA ASP A 445 0.17 -12.29 34.18
C ASP A 445 0.71 -11.67 35.49
N ALA A 446 2.04 -11.56 35.62
CA ALA A 446 2.69 -10.95 36.78
C ALA A 446 2.57 -9.41 36.82
N SER A 447 2.51 -8.75 35.66
CA SER A 447 2.40 -7.29 35.58
C SER A 447 1.07 -6.77 36.14
N GLY A 448 -0.03 -7.52 35.95
CA GLY A 448 -1.38 -7.05 36.22
C GLY A 448 -1.84 -5.89 35.30
N GLU A 449 -1.09 -5.57 34.24
CA GLU A 449 -1.33 -4.44 33.34
C GLU A 449 -1.89 -4.88 31.98
N ASP A 450 -2.27 -6.15 31.84
CA ASP A 450 -2.53 -6.78 30.54
C ASP A 450 -3.58 -6.04 29.70
N GLN A 451 -4.75 -5.72 30.24
CA GLN A 451 -5.79 -4.97 29.52
C GLN A 451 -5.34 -3.54 29.12
N ARG A 452 -4.42 -2.92 29.86
CA ARG A 452 -3.86 -1.60 29.52
C ARG A 452 -2.90 -1.73 28.36
N LEU A 453 -1.98 -2.69 28.47
CA LEU A 453 -0.95 -2.95 27.48
C LEU A 453 -1.55 -3.47 26.18
N ARG A 454 -2.60 -4.30 26.28
CA ARG A 454 -3.31 -4.92 25.16
C ARG A 454 -4.81 -4.59 25.20
N PRO A 455 -5.23 -3.42 24.69
CA PRO A 455 -6.60 -2.90 24.86
C PRO A 455 -7.71 -3.79 24.29
N ASP A 456 -7.44 -4.58 23.26
CA ASP A 456 -8.38 -5.54 22.67
C ASP A 456 -8.25 -6.97 23.24
N GLY A 457 -7.37 -7.13 24.24
CA GLY A 457 -7.04 -8.38 24.89
C GLY A 457 -6.08 -9.28 24.10
N VAL A 458 -5.53 -8.84 22.96
CA VAL A 458 -4.61 -9.64 22.13
C VAL A 458 -3.38 -8.87 21.68
N HIS A 459 -3.54 -7.63 21.20
CA HIS A 459 -2.49 -6.83 20.58
C HIS A 459 -2.01 -5.71 21.49
N PHE A 460 -0.70 -5.48 21.56
CA PHE A 460 -0.16 -4.32 22.23
C PHE A 460 -0.62 -3.01 21.59
N GLY A 461 -0.87 -1.97 22.37
CA GLY A 461 -0.93 -0.63 21.80
C GLY A 461 0.46 -0.22 21.26
N PRO A 462 0.55 0.66 20.25
CA PRO A 462 1.85 0.99 19.63
C PRO A 462 2.88 1.59 20.62
N ASP A 463 2.42 2.44 21.54
CA ASP A 463 3.28 3.03 22.57
C ASP A 463 3.58 2.01 23.68
N GLU A 464 2.60 1.18 24.03
CA GLU A 464 2.72 0.12 25.02
C GLU A 464 3.69 -0.99 24.57
N ALA A 465 3.73 -1.33 23.28
CA ALA A 465 4.71 -2.27 22.73
C ALA A 465 6.15 -1.79 22.94
N ARG A 466 6.39 -0.49 22.75
CA ARG A 466 7.68 0.14 23.07
C ARG A 466 7.95 0.13 24.57
N GLU A 467 6.95 0.45 25.40
CA GLU A 467 7.07 0.41 26.86
C GLU A 467 7.51 -0.98 27.35
N VAL A 468 6.88 -2.05 26.86
CA VAL A 468 7.23 -3.44 27.19
C VAL A 468 8.63 -3.78 26.69
N SER A 469 8.99 -3.28 25.50
CA SER A 469 10.31 -3.48 24.90
C SER A 469 11.43 -2.85 25.73
N ASP A 470 11.26 -1.58 26.11
CA ASP A 470 12.21 -0.81 26.91
C ASP A 470 12.34 -1.35 28.35
N ARG A 471 11.26 -1.91 28.92
CA ARG A 471 11.23 -2.37 30.32
C ARG A 471 11.80 -3.77 30.52
N TRP A 472 11.74 -4.63 29.51
CA TRP A 472 11.91 -6.08 29.70
C TRP A 472 12.29 -6.85 28.44
N LEU A 473 11.56 -6.70 27.34
CA LEU A 473 11.68 -7.65 26.22
C LEU A 473 13.04 -7.61 25.53
N VAL A 474 13.66 -6.41 25.39
CA VAL A 474 15.00 -6.29 24.80
C VAL A 474 16.02 -7.07 25.63
N ASP A 475 16.04 -6.86 26.95
CA ASP A 475 16.96 -7.52 27.86
C ASP A 475 16.85 -9.05 27.79
N GLU A 476 15.62 -9.58 27.76
CA GLU A 476 15.38 -11.02 27.65
C GLU A 476 15.82 -11.61 26.31
N ILE A 477 15.56 -10.93 25.19
CA ILE A 477 15.99 -11.38 23.85
C ILE A 477 17.52 -11.45 23.81
N LEU A 478 18.20 -10.43 24.33
CA LEU A 478 19.67 -10.37 24.33
C LEU A 478 20.29 -11.40 25.28
N ALA A 479 19.66 -11.63 26.44
CA ALA A 479 20.06 -12.68 27.37
C ALA A 479 19.92 -14.07 26.73
N ALA A 480 18.78 -14.35 26.09
CA ALA A 480 18.52 -15.61 25.39
C ALA A 480 19.53 -15.87 24.26
N TYR A 481 19.83 -14.85 23.45
CA TYR A 481 20.86 -14.94 22.40
C TYR A 481 22.24 -15.27 22.98
N THR A 482 22.63 -14.56 24.06
CA THR A 482 23.93 -14.74 24.69
C THR A 482 24.07 -16.13 25.31
N ASP A 483 23.02 -16.65 25.95
CA ASP A 483 23.00 -17.99 26.54
C ASP A 483 23.20 -19.09 25.49
N VAL A 484 22.43 -19.04 24.38
CA VAL A 484 22.55 -20.02 23.30
C VAL A 484 23.91 -19.91 22.59
N TRP A 485 24.38 -18.69 22.32
CA TRP A 485 25.69 -18.50 21.70
C TRP A 485 26.83 -19.06 22.57
N THR A 486 26.75 -18.86 23.88
CA THR A 486 27.77 -19.33 24.83
C THR A 486 27.76 -20.85 24.95
N SER A 487 26.58 -21.46 25.08
CA SER A 487 26.43 -22.93 25.18
C SER A 487 26.98 -23.66 23.95
N ARG A 488 26.70 -23.16 22.73
CA ARG A 488 27.27 -23.70 21.48
C ARG A 488 28.81 -23.73 21.47
N ARG A 489 29.48 -22.79 22.14
CA ARG A 489 30.95 -22.76 22.21
C ARG A 489 31.52 -23.69 23.27
N SER A 490 30.82 -23.90 24.39
CA SER A 490 31.29 -24.83 25.42
C SER A 490 31.32 -26.29 24.97
N ASP A 491 30.52 -26.65 23.95
CA ASP A 491 30.43 -28.01 23.40
C ASP A 491 31.30 -28.26 22.16
N GLY A 492 32.06 -27.26 21.70
CA GLY A 492 33.03 -27.39 20.59
C GLY A 492 34.33 -28.11 21.02
N PRO A 493 35.06 -28.78 20.10
CA PRO A 493 36.32 -29.42 20.45
C PRO A 493 37.33 -28.37 20.93
N THR A 494 37.90 -28.58 22.12
CA THR A 494 38.97 -27.73 22.66
C THR A 494 40.25 -27.93 21.84
N ASP A 495 40.38 -27.21 20.73
CA ASP A 495 41.63 -27.19 19.98
C ASP A 495 42.60 -26.22 20.67
N SER A 496 43.52 -26.82 21.41
CA SER A 496 44.65 -26.14 22.04
C SER A 496 45.71 -25.85 20.99
N THR A 497 45.82 -24.61 20.52
CA THR A 497 47.08 -24.14 19.93
C THR A 497 47.45 -22.74 20.40
N ASP A 498 48.65 -22.70 20.99
CA ASP A 498 49.46 -21.56 21.42
C ASP A 498 49.61 -20.44 20.38
N GLY A 499 49.68 -19.21 20.90
CA GLY A 499 50.85 -18.34 20.64
C GLY A 499 50.80 -17.33 19.49
N THR A 500 50.85 -16.04 19.88
CA THR A 500 51.41 -14.85 19.17
C THR A 500 50.64 -14.38 17.91
N ASP A 501 50.29 -13.12 17.69
CA ASP A 501 50.95 -11.86 18.01
C ASP A 501 49.87 -10.75 18.03
N ALA A 502 49.83 -9.95 19.09
CA ALA A 502 48.92 -8.81 19.19
C ALA A 502 49.55 -7.60 18.49
N THR A 503 49.15 -7.29 17.25
CA THR A 503 49.33 -5.95 16.70
C THR A 503 48.21 -5.53 15.74
N ALA A 504 47.80 -4.26 15.91
CA ALA A 504 46.87 -3.46 15.11
C ALA A 504 45.38 -3.78 15.27
N VAL A 505 44.71 -2.97 16.09
CA VAL A 505 43.27 -2.69 16.01
C VAL A 505 43.03 -1.86 14.74
N PRO A 506 42.28 -2.32 13.73
CA PRO A 506 41.65 -1.42 12.78
C PRO A 506 40.38 -0.89 13.46
N THR A 507 40.45 0.33 13.96
CA THR A 507 39.27 1.08 14.39
C THR A 507 38.41 1.43 13.18
N ALA A 508 37.11 1.18 13.30
CA ALA A 508 36.01 1.41 12.35
C ALA A 508 35.91 0.40 11.19
N ALA A 509 34.92 -0.49 11.27
CA ALA A 509 34.34 -1.08 10.06
C ALA A 509 33.89 0.09 9.17
N GLY A 510 34.36 0.14 7.93
CA GLY A 510 33.90 1.14 6.97
C GLY A 510 32.39 1.00 6.70
N PRO A 511 31.78 1.99 6.05
CA PRO A 511 30.38 1.92 5.63
C PRO A 511 30.08 0.62 4.87
N HIS A 512 28.92 0.01 5.14
CA HIS A 512 28.45 -1.16 4.41
C HIS A 512 28.24 -0.82 2.93
N ARG A 513 28.80 -1.64 2.06
CA ARG A 513 28.79 -1.45 0.60
C ARG A 513 27.53 -2.07 0.06
N VAL A 514 26.61 -1.26 -0.44
CA VAL A 514 25.31 -1.72 -0.93
C VAL A 514 25.17 -1.46 -2.41
N LEU A 515 24.91 -2.51 -3.19
CA LEU A 515 24.63 -2.38 -4.61
C LEU A 515 23.13 -2.52 -4.86
N VAL A 516 22.49 -1.47 -5.33
CA VAL A 516 21.07 -1.46 -5.68
C VAL A 516 20.90 -1.83 -7.15
N VAL A 517 20.05 -2.81 -7.41
CA VAL A 517 19.80 -3.41 -8.73
C VAL A 517 18.29 -3.44 -8.97
N GLY A 518 17.84 -3.11 -10.18
CA GLY A 518 16.44 -3.30 -10.54
C GLY A 518 15.82 -2.19 -11.38
N ASP A 519 14.53 -1.91 -11.17
CA ASP A 519 13.75 -1.00 -11.99
C ASP A 519 13.66 0.43 -11.41
N SER A 520 12.64 1.20 -11.81
CA SER A 520 12.39 2.54 -11.26
C SER A 520 12.14 2.56 -9.74
N SER A 521 11.66 1.45 -9.18
CA SER A 521 11.45 1.27 -7.75
C SER A 521 12.80 1.14 -7.03
N ALA A 522 13.72 0.32 -7.55
CA ALA A 522 15.09 0.22 -7.06
C ALA A 522 15.82 1.57 -7.07
N LEU A 523 15.64 2.38 -8.11
CA LEU A 523 16.25 3.70 -8.17
C LEU A 523 15.78 4.62 -7.03
N GLY A 524 14.51 4.51 -6.61
CA GLY A 524 13.99 5.22 -5.45
C GLY A 524 14.66 4.81 -4.15
N PHE A 525 14.85 3.50 -3.93
CA PHE A 525 15.56 2.98 -2.76
C PHE A 525 17.04 3.38 -2.75
N ALA A 526 17.71 3.32 -3.91
CA ALA A 526 19.11 3.72 -4.03
C ALA A 526 19.34 5.17 -3.57
N LEU A 527 18.44 6.09 -3.93
CA LEU A 527 18.53 7.49 -3.50
C LEU A 527 18.36 7.65 -1.99
N ALA A 528 17.35 6.99 -1.42
CA ALA A 528 17.08 7.07 0.01
C ALA A 528 18.25 6.52 0.84
N LEU A 529 18.82 5.39 0.40
CA LEU A 529 19.97 4.77 1.06
C LEU A 529 21.25 5.60 0.88
N HIS A 530 21.46 6.21 -0.29
CA HIS A 530 22.60 7.07 -0.53
C HIS A 530 22.55 8.35 0.32
N ASP A 531 21.40 9.02 0.39
CA ASP A 531 21.19 10.20 1.26
C ASP A 531 21.28 9.85 2.76
N LEU A 532 20.90 8.63 3.15
CA LEU A 532 21.13 8.14 4.50
C LEU A 532 22.63 7.95 4.77
N GLY A 533 23.33 7.22 3.89
CA GLY A 533 24.76 6.97 3.99
C GLY A 533 25.63 8.23 4.00
N GLU A 534 25.29 9.25 3.21
CA GLU A 534 25.97 10.55 3.23
C GLU A 534 25.78 11.31 4.57
N ARG A 535 24.67 11.06 5.28
CA ARG A 535 24.37 11.73 6.56
C ARG A 535 25.05 11.08 7.75
N ASP A 536 25.07 9.75 7.81
CA ASP A 536 25.50 9.00 9.00
C ASP A 536 26.77 8.17 8.78
N GLY A 537 27.25 8.06 7.54
CA GLY A 537 28.44 7.30 7.19
C GLY A 537 28.28 5.79 7.32
N THR A 538 27.04 5.27 7.42
CA THR A 538 26.78 3.84 7.65
C THR A 538 26.72 3.02 6.35
N TRP A 539 26.40 3.65 5.21
CA TRP A 539 26.26 2.99 3.91
C TRP A 539 27.10 3.71 2.85
N SER A 540 27.70 2.92 1.95
CA SER A 540 28.22 3.40 0.68
C SER A 540 27.44 2.69 -0.42
N VAL A 541 26.65 3.46 -1.18
CA VAL A 541 25.60 2.92 -2.04
C VAL A 541 25.98 3.07 -3.51
N GLY A 542 26.06 1.94 -4.20
CA GLY A 542 26.14 1.84 -5.65
C GLY A 542 24.78 1.51 -6.22
N ASN A 543 24.56 1.83 -7.50
CA ASN A 543 23.31 1.65 -8.18
C ASN A 543 23.53 1.26 -9.64
N ILE A 544 22.88 0.19 -10.07
CA ILE A 544 22.78 -0.20 -11.48
C ILE A 544 21.31 -0.38 -11.92
N SER A 545 20.37 0.21 -11.18
CA SER A 545 18.96 0.20 -11.57
C SER A 545 18.68 1.03 -12.82
N ARG A 546 17.68 0.60 -13.61
CA ARG A 546 17.28 1.24 -14.86
C ARG A 546 15.76 1.45 -14.89
N LEU A 547 15.33 2.69 -15.05
CA LEU A 547 13.91 3.01 -15.28
C LEU A 547 13.38 2.22 -16.48
N GLY A 548 12.20 1.66 -16.33
CA GLY A 548 11.56 0.95 -17.44
C GLY A 548 12.10 -0.45 -17.69
N CYS A 549 13.09 -0.93 -16.92
CA CYS A 549 13.72 -2.23 -17.11
C CYS A 549 13.45 -3.14 -15.91
N GLY A 550 12.67 -4.20 -16.11
CA GLY A 550 12.57 -5.32 -15.16
C GLY A 550 13.73 -6.32 -15.31
N ILE A 551 13.68 -7.39 -14.52
CA ILE A 551 14.61 -8.54 -14.59
C ILE A 551 14.35 -9.42 -15.81
N GLY A 552 13.11 -9.48 -16.28
CA GLY A 552 12.79 -10.28 -17.45
C GLY A 552 13.35 -9.75 -18.75
N ARG A 553 13.73 -10.69 -19.61
CA ARG A 553 14.48 -10.46 -20.85
C ARG A 553 13.68 -10.86 -22.07
N GLY A 554 13.89 -10.12 -23.16
CA GLY A 554 13.33 -10.43 -24.46
C GLY A 554 11.80 -10.33 -24.57
N GLY A 555 11.33 -10.18 -25.80
CA GLY A 555 9.90 -10.18 -26.10
C GLY A 555 9.22 -8.84 -25.86
N ARG A 556 7.90 -8.90 -25.71
CA ARG A 556 7.01 -7.76 -25.52
C ARG A 556 6.39 -7.85 -24.15
N ARG A 557 5.93 -6.72 -23.63
CA ARG A 557 5.15 -6.66 -22.39
C ARG A 557 3.86 -5.89 -22.62
N LEU A 558 2.81 -6.27 -21.92
CA LEU A 558 1.53 -5.57 -21.88
C LEU A 558 1.49 -4.67 -20.63
N HIS A 559 1.42 -3.36 -20.83
CA HIS A 559 1.27 -2.40 -19.75
C HIS A 559 -0.07 -1.67 -19.89
N GLY A 560 -1.03 -2.01 -19.02
CA GLY A 560 -2.44 -1.67 -19.26
C GLY A 560 -2.94 -2.48 -20.46
N ASP A 561 -3.39 -1.79 -21.50
CA ASP A 561 -3.83 -2.42 -22.77
C ASP A 561 -2.79 -2.27 -23.91
N THR A 562 -1.58 -1.81 -23.58
CA THR A 562 -0.56 -1.44 -24.57
C THR A 562 0.57 -2.45 -24.61
N GLU A 563 0.76 -3.08 -25.78
CA GLU A 563 1.87 -3.99 -26.03
C GLU A 563 3.12 -3.21 -26.47
N GLN A 564 4.24 -3.36 -25.77
CA GLN A 564 5.49 -2.64 -26.03
C GLN A 564 6.71 -3.58 -26.00
N ASP A 565 7.68 -3.33 -26.87
CA ASP A 565 8.98 -4.04 -26.85
C ASP A 565 9.78 -3.65 -25.60
N ILE A 566 10.52 -4.60 -25.03
CA ILE A 566 11.47 -4.30 -23.95
C ILE A 566 12.62 -3.44 -24.51
N PRO A 567 12.99 -2.32 -23.86
CA PRO A 567 14.08 -1.47 -24.34
C PRO A 567 15.41 -2.24 -24.49
N PRO A 568 16.19 -2.05 -25.58
CA PRO A 568 17.42 -2.80 -25.83
C PRO A 568 18.50 -2.61 -24.74
N ASP A 569 18.47 -1.47 -24.06
CA ASP A 569 19.32 -1.15 -22.93
C ASP A 569 18.94 -1.93 -21.67
N CYS A 570 17.79 -2.61 -21.62
CA CYS A 570 17.48 -3.55 -20.55
C CYS A 570 18.09 -4.94 -20.79
N GLU A 571 18.54 -5.28 -22.00
CA GLU A 571 19.03 -6.62 -22.34
C GLU A 571 20.31 -7.07 -21.59
N PRO A 572 21.34 -6.23 -21.37
CA PRO A 572 22.64 -6.69 -20.86
C PRO A 572 22.68 -7.15 -19.39
N PHE A 573 21.57 -7.17 -18.66
CA PHE A 573 21.57 -7.36 -17.21
C PHE A 573 22.21 -8.66 -16.73
N ASP A 574 22.04 -9.76 -17.46
CA ASP A 574 22.64 -11.07 -17.17
C ASP A 574 24.17 -11.06 -17.23
N THR A 575 24.73 -10.14 -18.02
CA THR A 575 26.19 -9.91 -18.12
C THR A 575 26.66 -8.74 -17.26
N GLU A 576 25.82 -7.73 -17.03
CA GLU A 576 26.16 -6.52 -16.30
C GLU A 576 26.18 -6.76 -14.79
N VAL A 577 25.16 -7.46 -14.25
CA VAL A 577 25.06 -7.68 -12.81
C VAL A 577 26.25 -8.49 -12.27
N PRO A 578 26.61 -9.68 -12.81
CA PRO A 578 27.76 -10.43 -12.31
C PRO A 578 29.07 -9.63 -12.39
N ARG A 579 29.29 -8.92 -13.50
CA ARG A 579 30.47 -8.07 -13.69
C ARG A 579 30.56 -6.99 -12.61
N VAL A 580 29.45 -6.30 -12.33
CA VAL A 580 29.43 -5.23 -11.31
C VAL A 580 29.54 -5.79 -9.90
N LEU A 581 28.99 -6.97 -9.62
CA LEU A 581 29.19 -7.67 -8.34
C LEU A 581 30.66 -8.01 -8.09
N ASP A 582 31.37 -8.49 -9.12
CA ASP A 582 32.80 -8.79 -9.03
C ASP A 582 33.66 -7.52 -8.84
N GLU A 583 33.28 -6.41 -9.49
CA GLU A 583 33.98 -5.12 -9.38
C GLU A 583 33.71 -4.42 -8.04
N VAL A 584 32.44 -4.37 -7.61
CA VAL A 584 32.00 -3.65 -6.43
C VAL A 584 32.22 -4.47 -5.16
N ARG A 585 32.13 -5.81 -5.23
CA ARG A 585 32.14 -6.68 -4.03
C ARG A 585 31.29 -6.10 -2.90
N PRO A 586 29.98 -5.88 -3.15
CA PRO A 586 29.10 -5.29 -2.14
C PRO A 586 28.87 -6.28 -1.00
N ASP A 587 28.65 -5.75 0.20
CA ASP A 587 28.24 -6.53 1.37
C ASP A 587 26.76 -6.93 1.27
N VAL A 588 25.95 -6.08 0.61
CA VAL A 588 24.51 -6.28 0.40
C VAL A 588 24.14 -5.93 -1.03
N VAL A 589 23.34 -6.77 -1.68
CA VAL A 589 22.74 -6.48 -2.99
C VAL A 589 21.25 -6.30 -2.81
N LEU A 590 20.76 -5.07 -2.95
CA LEU A 590 19.33 -4.78 -2.86
C LEU A 590 18.73 -4.89 -4.26
N VAL A 591 17.90 -5.91 -4.47
CA VAL A 591 17.20 -6.11 -5.73
C VAL A 591 15.76 -5.66 -5.57
N SER A 592 15.37 -4.58 -6.25
CA SER A 592 13.96 -4.13 -6.23
C SER A 592 13.42 -4.02 -7.64
N THR A 593 12.58 -4.99 -7.97
CA THR A 593 11.90 -5.08 -9.26
C THR A 593 10.49 -5.53 -9.01
N GLY A 594 9.55 -5.07 -9.81
CA GLY A 594 8.21 -5.60 -9.69
C GLY A 594 7.28 -5.01 -10.71
N PHE A 595 7.30 -3.69 -10.85
CA PHE A 595 6.35 -3.01 -11.72
C PHE A 595 6.43 -3.51 -13.17
N TRP A 596 7.64 -3.75 -13.69
CA TRP A 596 7.86 -4.22 -15.06
C TRP A 596 8.01 -5.74 -15.20
N ASP A 597 8.06 -6.47 -14.08
CA ASP A 597 8.19 -7.93 -14.07
C ASP A 597 6.86 -8.65 -13.87
N VAL A 598 5.86 -7.95 -13.33
CA VAL A 598 4.48 -8.45 -13.19
C VAL A 598 3.56 -8.02 -14.34
N THR A 599 4.07 -7.28 -15.33
CA THR A 599 3.32 -7.03 -16.57
C THR A 599 3.22 -8.31 -17.38
N ASP A 600 2.05 -8.60 -17.98
CA ASP A 600 1.87 -9.75 -18.86
C ASP A 600 2.92 -9.71 -19.98
N ARG A 601 3.49 -10.88 -20.32
CA ARG A 601 4.56 -11.03 -21.32
C ARG A 601 4.18 -11.98 -22.45
#